data_AF-A0A9W3D9A8-F1
#
_entry.id   AF-A0A9W3D9A8-F1
#
_cell.length_a   1.000
_cell.length_b   1.000
_cell.length_c   1.000
_cell.angle_alpha   90.00
_cell.angle_beta   90.00
_cell.angle_gamma   90.00
#
_symmetry.space_group_name_H-M   'P 1'
#
loop_
_entity.id
_entity.type
_entity.pdbx_description
1 polymer ?
#
loop_
_entity_poly.entity_id
_entity_poly.type
_entity_poly.pdbx_seq_one_letter_code
_entity_poly.pdbx_strand_id
1 'polypeptide(L)'
;MENGILEVFPKLEKVPEEIGSKFKYMIACYLRTKRESSKLKPFRIFKHLGHVYNEEGDLVCLFKASRDAKREAAVYILDHPLTGHRSASSELIGFGGATPTSLHPDRGNIRMLGMFRTLPEEISRLSIFHLRFGCADSHARNTVTKVDAQKLHHLTPIDFEECFTGDYKLRRVWWDEREESKEAYSDQVVTYVVNRLDVDEDIAFLKRCGWVVPREISVPYKIFTFFVKMGVQLNLTAAHMVVIAQNNHKTQAFNLLNMLGDQTLEDDVFVQKSHEKIEDRLRQYSERFL
;
A
#
# COMPACT_ATOMS: atom_id res chain seq x y z
N MET A 1 -17.71 -17.27 -20.07
CA MET A 1 -17.93 -15.93 -19.47
C MET A 1 -19.29 -15.96 -18.79
N GLU A 2 -19.32 -16.20 -17.48
CA GLU A 2 -20.56 -16.17 -16.69
C GLU A 2 -20.81 -14.76 -16.16
N ASN A 3 -22.07 -14.34 -16.12
CA ASN A 3 -22.53 -13.11 -15.45
C ASN A 3 -21.94 -11.77 -15.96
N GLY A 4 -21.36 -11.74 -17.17
CA GLY A 4 -20.83 -10.50 -17.76
C GLY A 4 -19.50 -10.01 -17.17
N ILE A 5 -18.79 -10.86 -16.42
CA ILE A 5 -17.43 -10.59 -15.96
C ILE A 5 -16.45 -10.86 -17.11
N LEU A 6 -15.72 -9.82 -17.52
CA LEU A 6 -14.71 -9.90 -18.58
C LEU A 6 -13.38 -10.47 -18.08
N GLU A 7 -12.97 -10.07 -16.88
CA GLU A 7 -11.71 -10.46 -16.27
C GLU A 7 -11.87 -10.45 -14.74
N VAL A 8 -11.16 -11.36 -14.06
CA VAL A 8 -10.96 -11.33 -12.60
C VAL A 8 -9.48 -11.20 -12.33
N PHE A 9 -9.10 -10.20 -11.54
CA PHE A 9 -7.75 -10.02 -11.03
C PHE A 9 -7.78 -9.84 -9.51
N PRO A 10 -6.90 -10.52 -8.74
CA PRO A 10 -5.96 -11.55 -9.19
C PRO A 10 -6.67 -12.81 -9.69
N LYS A 11 -5.97 -13.65 -10.47
CA LYS A 11 -6.40 -15.04 -10.72
C LYS A 11 -6.50 -15.78 -9.39
N LEU A 12 -7.71 -16.18 -9.02
CA LEU A 12 -8.01 -16.66 -7.66
C LEU A 12 -7.35 -18.01 -7.34
N GLU A 13 -6.99 -18.78 -8.35
CA GLU A 13 -6.22 -20.03 -8.26
C GLU A 13 -4.71 -19.81 -8.13
N LYS A 14 -4.25 -18.56 -8.22
CA LYS A 14 -2.83 -18.18 -8.14
C LYS A 14 -2.47 -17.48 -6.84
N VAL A 15 -3.47 -17.19 -6.00
CA VAL A 15 -3.30 -16.70 -4.63
C VAL A 15 -3.58 -17.83 -3.64
N PRO A 16 -3.11 -17.74 -2.38
CA PRO A 16 -3.45 -18.69 -1.32
C PRO A 16 -4.96 -18.88 -1.14
N GLU A 17 -5.36 -20.06 -0.67
CA GLU A 17 -6.75 -20.52 -0.65
C GLU A 17 -7.69 -19.57 0.10
N GLU A 18 -7.25 -19.03 1.24
CA GLU A 18 -8.02 -18.16 2.10
C GLU A 18 -8.27 -16.80 1.44
N ILE A 19 -7.23 -16.24 0.80
CA ILE A 19 -7.33 -15.00 0.01
C ILE A 19 -8.25 -15.22 -1.19
N GLY A 20 -8.04 -16.30 -1.94
CA GLY A 20 -8.86 -16.67 -3.09
C GLY A 20 -10.32 -16.88 -2.71
N SER A 21 -10.58 -17.57 -1.60
CA SER A 21 -11.93 -17.82 -1.08
C SER A 21 -12.60 -16.53 -0.62
N LYS A 22 -11.86 -15.61 0.01
CA LYS A 22 -12.38 -14.29 0.38
C LYS A 22 -12.82 -13.48 -0.84
N PHE A 23 -12.00 -13.45 -1.89
CA PHE A 23 -12.37 -12.78 -3.15
C PHE A 23 -13.56 -13.47 -3.84
N LYS A 24 -13.59 -14.81 -3.91
CA LYS A 24 -14.74 -15.56 -4.46
C LYS A 24 -16.03 -15.20 -3.74
N TYR A 25 -15.98 -15.16 -2.40
CA TYR A 25 -17.12 -14.78 -1.58
C TYR A 25 -17.58 -13.34 -1.86
N MET A 26 -16.66 -12.38 -1.89
CA MET A 26 -16.97 -10.98 -2.20
C MET A 26 -17.61 -10.82 -3.59
N ILE A 27 -17.08 -11.52 -4.61
CA ILE A 27 -17.61 -11.52 -5.98
C ILE A 27 -19.02 -12.13 -6.00
N ALA A 28 -19.24 -13.25 -5.32
CA ALA A 28 -20.54 -13.89 -5.24
C ALA A 28 -21.59 -12.97 -4.59
N CYS A 29 -21.25 -12.31 -3.48
CA CYS A 29 -22.12 -11.33 -2.83
C CYS A 29 -22.41 -10.15 -3.76
N TYR A 30 -21.41 -9.59 -4.44
CA TYR A 30 -21.59 -8.50 -5.39
C TYR A 30 -22.56 -8.87 -6.52
N LEU A 31 -22.34 -10.03 -7.17
CA LEU A 31 -23.19 -10.50 -8.26
C LEU A 31 -24.63 -10.73 -7.80
N ARG A 32 -24.82 -11.21 -6.57
CA ARG A 32 -26.14 -11.33 -5.95
C ARG A 32 -26.79 -9.96 -5.73
N THR A 33 -26.11 -9.04 -5.05
CA THR A 33 -26.63 -7.69 -4.79
C THR A 33 -27.01 -6.98 -6.10
N LYS A 34 -26.22 -7.17 -7.16
CA LYS A 34 -26.46 -6.58 -8.48
C LYS A 34 -27.62 -7.21 -9.27
N ARG A 35 -28.00 -8.46 -8.93
CA ARG A 35 -29.22 -9.12 -9.45
C ARG A 35 -30.48 -8.63 -8.76
N GLU A 36 -30.41 -8.39 -7.44
CA GLU A 36 -31.53 -7.90 -6.62
C GLU A 36 -31.80 -6.40 -6.84
N SER A 37 -30.76 -5.61 -7.15
CA SER A 37 -30.89 -4.19 -7.46
C SER A 37 -29.96 -3.78 -8.60
N SER A 38 -30.49 -3.04 -9.58
CA SER A 38 -29.73 -2.51 -10.72
C SER A 38 -28.65 -1.49 -10.31
N LYS A 39 -28.79 -0.87 -9.13
CA LYS A 39 -27.82 0.05 -8.53
C LYS A 39 -27.50 -0.36 -7.10
N LEU A 40 -26.22 -0.39 -6.76
CA LEU A 40 -25.78 -0.59 -5.38
C LEU A 40 -26.16 0.60 -4.51
N LYS A 41 -26.50 0.35 -3.24
CA LYS A 41 -26.79 1.41 -2.28
C LYS A 41 -25.52 2.24 -2.04
N PRO A 42 -25.52 3.56 -2.27
CA PRO A 42 -24.31 4.37 -2.14
C PRO A 42 -23.85 4.48 -0.68
N PHE A 43 -22.53 4.56 -0.48
CA PHE A 43 -21.94 4.91 0.81
C PHE A 43 -22.17 6.39 1.13
N ARG A 44 -22.45 6.70 2.40
CA ARG A 44 -22.94 8.03 2.82
C ARG A 44 -22.04 9.17 2.33
N ILE A 45 -20.75 9.09 2.65
CA ILE A 45 -19.76 10.14 2.36
C ILE A 45 -19.25 10.01 0.93
N PHE A 46 -19.05 8.78 0.46
CA PHE A 46 -18.47 8.47 -0.85
C PHE A 46 -19.53 7.84 -1.76
N LYS A 47 -20.33 8.68 -2.42
CA LYS A 47 -21.47 8.23 -3.25
C LYS A 47 -21.08 7.31 -4.42
N HIS A 48 -19.79 7.28 -4.79
CA HIS A 48 -19.24 6.41 -5.83
C HIS A 48 -18.95 4.98 -5.32
N LEU A 49 -19.01 4.75 -4.01
CA LEU A 49 -18.90 3.43 -3.39
C LEU A 49 -20.30 2.83 -3.19
N GLY A 50 -20.46 1.55 -3.52
CA GLY A 50 -21.70 0.79 -3.34
C GLY A 50 -21.56 -0.27 -2.26
N HIS A 51 -22.56 -0.43 -1.38
CA HIS A 51 -22.54 -1.50 -0.39
C HIS A 51 -22.81 -2.86 -1.03
N VAL A 52 -22.07 -3.88 -0.60
CA VAL A 52 -22.28 -5.29 -0.95
C VAL A 52 -22.59 -6.06 0.33
N TYR A 53 -23.72 -6.76 0.35
CA TYR A 53 -24.18 -7.50 1.53
C TYR A 53 -24.20 -9.02 1.27
N ASN A 54 -24.07 -9.80 2.35
CA ASN A 54 -24.32 -11.24 2.30
C ASN A 54 -25.82 -11.55 2.48
N GLU A 55 -26.16 -12.84 2.52
CA GLU A 55 -27.54 -13.32 2.64
C GLU A 55 -28.18 -12.97 3.98
N GLU A 56 -27.37 -12.90 5.03
CA GLU A 56 -27.76 -12.52 6.41
C GLU A 56 -27.95 -10.99 6.54
N GLY A 57 -27.68 -10.26 5.46
CA GLY A 57 -27.77 -8.81 5.42
C GLY A 57 -26.59 -8.12 6.05
N ASP A 58 -25.45 -8.79 6.27
CA ASP A 58 -24.19 -8.21 6.76
C ASP A 58 -23.38 -7.57 5.64
N LEU A 59 -22.70 -6.46 5.98
CA LEU A 59 -21.87 -5.76 5.00
C LEU A 59 -20.63 -6.61 4.75
N VAL A 60 -20.32 -6.92 3.50
CA VAL A 60 -19.18 -7.76 3.12
C VAL A 60 -18.00 -6.92 2.66
N CYS A 61 -18.28 -5.95 1.81
CA CYS A 61 -17.33 -4.96 1.29
C CYS A 61 -18.07 -3.76 0.69
N LEU A 62 -17.33 -2.71 0.32
CA LEU A 62 -17.83 -1.71 -0.60
C LEU A 62 -17.25 -1.96 -2.00
N PHE A 63 -18.08 -1.81 -3.00
CA PHE A 63 -17.68 -1.89 -4.39
C PHE A 63 -17.41 -0.50 -4.95
N LYS A 64 -16.25 -0.32 -5.57
CA LYS A 64 -15.88 0.88 -6.32
C LYS A 64 -15.74 0.52 -7.80
N ALA A 65 -16.36 1.31 -8.66
CA ALA A 65 -16.05 1.25 -10.09
C ALA A 65 -14.85 2.15 -10.36
N SER A 66 -13.73 1.56 -10.82
CA SER A 66 -12.49 2.29 -11.05
C SER A 66 -11.78 1.78 -12.29
N ARG A 67 -11.07 2.69 -12.99
CA ARG A 67 -10.19 2.33 -14.09
C ARG A 67 -8.88 1.70 -13.60
N ASP A 68 -8.53 1.95 -12.34
CA ASP A 68 -7.26 1.54 -11.72
C ASP A 68 -7.46 0.44 -10.66
N ALA A 69 -8.60 -0.25 -10.68
CA ALA A 69 -8.94 -1.32 -9.74
C ALA A 69 -7.89 -2.46 -9.67
N LYS A 70 -7.12 -2.69 -10.74
CA LYS A 70 -6.01 -3.65 -10.72
C LYS A 70 -4.87 -3.22 -9.79
N ARG A 71 -4.56 -1.92 -9.72
CA ARG A 71 -3.56 -1.39 -8.79
C ARG A 71 -4.01 -1.64 -7.36
N GLU A 72 -5.28 -1.43 -7.08
CA GLU A 72 -5.81 -1.72 -5.75
C GLU A 72 -5.64 -3.20 -5.38
N ALA A 73 -6.17 -4.09 -6.20
CA ALA A 73 -6.02 -5.53 -5.95
C ALA A 73 -4.54 -5.96 -5.84
N ALA A 74 -3.64 -5.34 -6.61
CA ALA A 74 -2.20 -5.58 -6.55
C ALA A 74 -1.59 -5.12 -5.22
N VAL A 75 -1.87 -3.89 -4.77
CA VAL A 75 -1.39 -3.38 -3.47
C VAL A 75 -1.85 -4.29 -2.34
N TYR A 76 -3.11 -4.74 -2.36
CA TYR A 76 -3.61 -5.68 -1.35
C TYR A 76 -2.82 -7.00 -1.32
N ILE A 77 -2.61 -7.66 -2.47
CA ILE A 77 -1.89 -8.94 -2.50
C ILE A 77 -0.37 -8.79 -2.37
N LEU A 78 0.16 -7.57 -2.43
CA LEU A 78 1.56 -7.26 -2.16
C LEU A 78 1.80 -6.70 -0.75
N ASP A 79 0.75 -6.43 0.02
CA ASP A 79 0.86 -5.99 1.42
C ASP A 79 1.20 -7.17 2.32
N HIS A 80 2.42 -7.69 2.23
CA HIS A 80 2.82 -8.94 2.88
C HIS A 80 2.67 -8.88 4.39
N PRO A 81 2.17 -9.94 5.06
CA PRO A 81 2.22 -10.03 6.51
C PRO A 81 3.67 -10.17 7.01
N LEU A 82 3.87 -9.95 8.31
CA LEU A 82 5.17 -10.15 8.96
C LEU A 82 5.72 -11.57 8.83
N THR A 83 4.83 -12.55 8.66
CA THR A 83 5.17 -13.97 8.56
C THR A 83 5.75 -14.37 7.20
N GLY A 84 5.59 -13.54 6.16
CA GLY A 84 6.23 -13.76 4.86
C GLY A 84 5.40 -13.31 3.66
N HIS A 85 5.93 -13.57 2.47
CA HIS A 85 5.33 -13.16 1.21
C HIS A 85 3.95 -13.82 0.97
N ARG A 86 2.96 -13.02 0.56
CA ARG A 86 1.55 -13.45 0.33
C ARG A 86 1.36 -14.46 -0.78
N SER A 87 2.38 -14.74 -1.60
CA SER A 87 2.30 -15.90 -2.50
C SER A 87 2.29 -17.23 -1.75
N ALA A 88 2.67 -17.24 -0.47
CA ALA A 88 2.72 -18.42 0.38
C ALA A 88 2.00 -18.25 1.74
N SER A 89 1.52 -17.05 2.07
CA SER A 89 0.83 -16.77 3.33
C SER A 89 -0.69 -16.67 3.17
N SER A 90 -1.43 -17.38 4.01
CA SER A 90 -2.89 -17.36 4.08
C SER A 90 -3.47 -16.19 4.89
N GLU A 91 -2.62 -15.36 5.49
CA GLU A 91 -3.09 -14.25 6.31
C GLU A 91 -3.85 -13.20 5.47
N LEU A 92 -5.07 -12.88 5.91
CA LEU A 92 -5.93 -11.93 5.19
C LEU A 92 -5.46 -10.49 5.35
N ILE A 93 -4.83 -10.15 6.48
CA ILE A 93 -4.37 -8.81 6.82
C ILE A 93 -2.86 -8.75 6.66
N GLY A 94 -2.40 -7.70 6.00
CA GLY A 94 -0.99 -7.50 5.68
C GLY A 94 -0.30 -6.61 6.70
N PHE A 95 0.98 -6.33 6.46
CA PHE A 95 1.75 -5.43 7.31
C PHE A 95 1.16 -4.02 7.40
N GLY A 96 0.79 -3.43 6.26
CA GLY A 96 0.13 -2.12 6.19
C GLY A 96 -1.37 -2.18 6.51
N GLY A 97 -1.97 -3.37 6.49
CA GLY A 97 -3.38 -3.58 6.78
C GLY A 97 -4.31 -3.30 5.60
N ALA A 98 -3.79 -3.31 4.36
CA ALA A 98 -4.59 -3.06 3.16
C ALA A 98 -5.78 -4.02 3.06
N THR A 99 -6.89 -3.57 2.46
CA THR A 99 -8.14 -4.35 2.40
C THR A 99 -8.64 -4.59 0.97
N PRO A 100 -9.32 -5.74 0.73
CA PRO A 100 -10.05 -6.15 -0.47
C PRO A 100 -10.27 -5.18 -1.59
N THR A 101 -11.09 -4.18 -1.23
CA THR A 101 -11.69 -3.15 -2.07
C THR A 101 -12.67 -2.44 -1.15
N SER A 102 -12.27 -1.25 -0.68
CA SER A 102 -13.09 -0.32 0.09
C SER A 102 -13.77 -0.88 1.37
N LEU A 103 -13.03 -0.73 2.48
CA LEU A 103 -13.45 -0.73 3.89
C LEU A 103 -13.87 -2.05 4.55
N HIS A 104 -13.37 -2.21 5.79
CA HIS A 104 -13.66 -3.30 6.71
C HIS A 104 -15.18 -3.42 6.98
N PRO A 105 -15.74 -4.64 7.02
CA PRO A 105 -17.16 -4.86 7.29
C PRO A 105 -17.62 -4.55 8.73
N ASP A 106 -16.74 -4.00 9.57
CA ASP A 106 -17.05 -3.71 10.97
C ASP A 106 -17.98 -2.48 11.08
N ARG A 107 -19.27 -2.74 11.23
CA ARG A 107 -20.39 -1.78 11.24
C ARG A 107 -20.34 -0.74 12.37
N GLY A 108 -19.39 -0.84 13.32
CA GLY A 108 -19.48 -0.11 14.59
C GLY A 108 -18.54 1.09 14.78
N ASN A 109 -17.28 1.04 14.31
CA ASN A 109 -16.25 1.93 14.86
C ASN A 109 -15.28 2.55 13.85
N ILE A 110 -15.50 2.38 12.54
CA ILE A 110 -14.65 3.01 11.53
C ILE A 110 -14.93 4.50 11.46
N ARG A 111 -13.92 5.30 11.81
CA ARG A 111 -14.01 6.77 11.77
C ARG A 111 -13.00 7.31 10.78
N MET A 112 -13.38 8.42 10.14
CA MET A 112 -12.40 9.28 9.48
C MET A 112 -11.42 9.79 10.52
N LEU A 113 -10.16 9.95 10.14
CA LEU A 113 -9.13 10.44 11.02
C LEU A 113 -9.51 11.84 11.54
N GLY A 114 -9.68 11.96 12.86
CA GLY A 114 -10.04 13.20 13.57
C GLY A 114 -8.95 13.59 14.55
N MET A 115 -9.29 13.85 15.83
CA MET A 115 -8.30 13.85 16.90
C MET A 115 -8.08 12.39 17.32
N PHE A 116 -6.86 11.86 17.17
CA PHE A 116 -6.56 10.46 17.43
C PHE A 116 -5.26 10.30 18.22
N ARG A 117 -5.20 9.22 19.00
CA ARG A 117 -4.02 8.74 19.71
C ARG A 117 -3.64 7.40 19.11
N THR A 118 -2.44 7.29 18.57
CA THR A 118 -1.93 6.07 17.92
C THR A 118 -0.62 5.64 18.55
N LEU A 119 -0.13 4.46 18.16
CA LEU A 119 1.19 3.97 18.55
C LEU A 119 2.23 4.29 17.44
N PRO A 120 3.52 4.45 17.80
CA PRO A 120 4.60 4.55 16.82
C PRO A 120 4.62 3.43 15.80
N GLU A 121 4.23 2.23 16.21
CA GLU A 121 4.18 1.06 15.33
C GLU A 121 3.11 1.17 14.23
N GLU A 122 1.98 1.84 14.49
CA GLU A 122 0.93 2.08 13.49
C GLU A 122 1.41 3.06 12.42
N ILE A 123 2.12 4.13 12.82
CA ILE A 123 2.76 5.06 11.88
C ILE A 123 3.91 4.37 11.14
N SER A 124 4.65 3.49 11.81
CA SER A 124 5.70 2.70 11.17
C SER A 124 5.14 1.84 10.03
N ARG A 125 4.08 1.07 10.30
CA ARG A 125 3.40 0.24 9.28
C ARG A 125 2.89 1.07 8.11
N LEU A 126 2.17 2.15 8.41
CA LEU A 126 1.59 3.03 7.41
C LEU A 126 2.65 3.75 6.58
N SER A 127 3.77 4.17 7.20
CA SER A 127 4.86 4.86 6.50
C SER A 127 5.55 3.96 5.49
N ILE A 128 5.94 2.75 5.88
CA ILE A 128 6.53 1.75 4.99
C ILE A 128 5.56 1.42 3.85
N PHE A 129 4.27 1.27 4.14
CA PHE A 129 3.25 1.05 3.12
C PHE A 129 3.22 2.19 2.09
N HIS A 130 3.04 3.45 2.52
CA HIS A 130 2.99 4.59 1.60
C HIS A 130 4.29 4.80 0.82
N LEU A 131 5.44 4.64 1.48
CA LEU A 131 6.76 4.84 0.86
C LEU A 131 7.05 3.75 -0.15
N ARG A 132 6.88 2.46 0.22
CA ARG A 132 7.18 1.32 -0.67
C ARG A 132 6.30 1.34 -1.91
N PHE A 133 5.02 1.65 -1.75
CA PHE A 133 4.09 1.72 -2.87
C PHE A 133 4.08 3.09 -3.56
N GLY A 134 4.94 4.04 -3.19
CA GLY A 134 4.97 5.37 -3.81
C GLY A 134 3.59 6.03 -3.88
N CYS A 135 2.88 6.12 -2.75
CA CYS A 135 1.51 6.60 -2.71
C CYS A 135 1.45 8.11 -2.96
N ALA A 136 0.75 8.53 -4.02
CA ALA A 136 0.57 9.92 -4.39
C ALA A 136 -0.69 10.57 -3.78
N ASP A 137 -1.53 9.83 -3.04
CA ASP A 137 -2.68 10.41 -2.33
C ASP A 137 -2.85 9.85 -0.92
N SER A 138 -1.87 10.13 -0.05
CA SER A 138 -1.84 9.68 1.34
C SER A 138 -2.44 10.71 2.31
N HIS A 139 -3.50 11.42 1.93
CA HIS A 139 -4.14 12.37 2.84
C HIS A 139 -4.94 11.66 3.94
N ALA A 140 -5.22 12.34 5.05
CA ALA A 140 -5.86 11.74 6.25
C ALA A 140 -7.19 11.02 5.99
N ARG A 141 -7.92 11.38 4.93
CA ARG A 141 -9.18 10.73 4.56
C ARG A 141 -8.99 9.37 3.88
N ASN A 142 -7.77 9.05 3.44
CA ASN A 142 -7.39 7.74 2.89
C ASN A 142 -6.78 6.84 3.96
N THR A 143 -7.00 7.17 5.23
CA THR A 143 -6.72 6.29 6.35
C THR A 143 -7.93 6.23 7.24
N VAL A 144 -8.40 5.02 7.50
CA VAL A 144 -9.47 4.77 8.46
C VAL A 144 -8.90 4.18 9.73
N THR A 145 -9.66 4.32 10.81
CA THR A 145 -9.21 3.85 12.11
C THR A 145 -10.27 3.02 12.82
N LYS A 146 -9.79 1.94 13.46
CA LYS A 146 -10.53 1.19 14.48
C LYS A 146 -9.97 1.57 15.84
N VAL A 147 -10.87 1.91 16.76
CA VAL A 147 -10.49 2.28 18.13
C VAL A 147 -10.62 1.06 19.03
N ASP A 148 -9.57 0.75 19.78
CA ASP A 148 -9.55 -0.35 20.75
C ASP A 148 -10.18 0.05 22.11
N ALA A 149 -10.20 -0.89 23.06
CA ALA A 149 -10.74 -0.65 24.41
C ALA A 149 -9.95 0.41 25.19
N GLN A 150 -8.69 0.64 24.82
CA GLN A 150 -7.76 1.61 25.41
C GLN A 150 -7.83 2.98 24.72
N LYS A 151 -8.77 3.16 23.78
CA LYS A 151 -8.95 4.37 22.97
C LYS A 151 -7.75 4.66 22.04
N LEU A 152 -6.95 3.64 21.72
CA LEU A 152 -5.91 3.73 20.71
C LEU A 152 -6.50 3.45 19.33
N HIS A 153 -5.96 4.16 18.36
CA HIS A 153 -6.38 4.12 16.98
C HIS A 153 -5.46 3.19 16.20
N HIS A 154 -6.00 2.08 15.70
CA HIS A 154 -5.34 1.24 14.70
C HIS A 154 -5.63 1.80 13.32
N LEU A 155 -4.61 1.90 12.47
CA LEU A 155 -4.65 2.59 11.20
C LEU A 155 -4.77 1.60 10.05
N THR A 156 -5.59 1.94 9.06
CA THR A 156 -5.77 1.13 7.86
C THR A 156 -5.77 2.05 6.64
N PRO A 157 -4.78 1.93 5.73
CA PRO A 157 -4.80 2.66 4.49
C PRO A 157 -5.94 2.14 3.61
N ILE A 158 -6.60 3.07 2.93
CA ILE A 158 -7.65 2.80 1.95
C ILE A 158 -7.37 3.64 0.70
N ASP A 159 -8.06 3.33 -0.39
CA ASP A 159 -8.03 4.13 -1.63
C ASP A 159 -6.60 4.31 -2.18
N PHE A 160 -5.98 3.18 -2.54
CA PHE A 160 -4.59 3.12 -2.99
C PHE A 160 -4.46 3.01 -4.52
N GLU A 161 -5.37 3.66 -5.26
CA GLU A 161 -5.35 3.79 -6.73
C GLU A 161 -4.18 4.63 -7.24
N GLU A 162 -3.79 5.62 -6.43
CA GLU A 162 -2.67 6.54 -6.68
C GLU A 162 -1.33 5.98 -6.16
N CYS A 163 -1.25 4.67 -5.94
CA CYS A 163 0.02 3.98 -5.72
C CYS A 163 0.78 3.73 -7.03
N PHE A 164 2.07 3.48 -6.89
CA PHE A 164 3.05 3.28 -7.96
C PHE A 164 3.27 4.53 -8.82
N THR A 165 3.41 5.69 -8.17
CA THR A 165 3.62 6.95 -8.88
C THR A 165 4.89 6.95 -9.74
N GLY A 166 4.74 7.33 -11.01
CA GLY A 166 5.85 7.52 -11.95
C GLY A 166 6.65 8.82 -11.73
N ASP A 167 6.18 9.71 -10.86
CA ASP A 167 6.82 11.00 -10.59
C ASP A 167 7.98 10.90 -9.58
N TYR A 168 8.21 9.72 -9.00
CA TYR A 168 9.20 9.48 -7.94
C TYR A 168 9.09 10.49 -6.78
N LYS A 169 7.86 10.88 -6.49
CA LYS A 169 7.51 11.89 -5.50
C LYS A 169 6.26 11.46 -4.76
N LEU A 170 6.39 11.31 -3.44
CA LEU A 170 5.22 11.27 -2.58
C LEU A 170 4.57 12.65 -2.54
N ARG A 171 3.24 12.69 -2.53
CA ARG A 171 2.52 13.92 -2.15
C ARG A 171 2.53 14.07 -0.64
N ARG A 172 1.84 15.11 -0.16
CA ARG A 172 1.69 15.35 1.28
C ARG A 172 1.07 14.12 1.94
N VAL A 173 1.80 13.53 2.88
CA VAL A 173 1.27 12.51 3.79
C VAL A 173 0.73 13.21 5.02
N TRP A 174 -0.30 12.67 5.67
CA TRP A 174 -0.85 13.34 6.85
C TRP A 174 -0.01 13.14 8.12
N TRP A 175 0.89 12.15 8.14
CA TRP A 175 1.63 11.74 9.33
C TRP A 175 3.04 12.32 9.44
N ASP A 176 3.48 13.15 8.49
CA ASP A 176 4.85 13.69 8.43
C ASP A 176 5.21 14.59 9.62
N GLU A 177 4.22 15.29 10.20
CA GLU A 177 4.42 16.15 11.37
C GLU A 177 4.18 15.42 12.72
N ARG A 178 3.90 14.11 12.71
CA ARG A 178 3.64 13.32 13.93
C ARG A 178 4.93 13.04 14.69
N GLU A 179 4.90 13.15 16.02
CA GLU A 179 6.03 12.72 16.87
C GLU A 179 6.34 11.23 16.70
N GLU A 180 5.30 10.39 16.55
CA GLU A 180 5.44 8.95 16.27
C GLU A 180 6.25 8.63 14.99
N SER A 181 6.31 9.55 14.02
CA SER A 181 7.08 9.36 12.79
C SER A 181 8.60 9.55 12.99
N LYS A 182 8.99 10.15 14.12
CA LYS A 182 10.40 10.39 14.49
C LYS A 182 10.98 9.23 15.31
N GLU A 183 10.15 8.28 15.71
CA GLU A 183 10.60 7.09 16.43
C GLU A 183 11.35 6.13 15.48
N ALA A 184 12.30 5.39 16.04
CA ALA A 184 13.01 4.35 15.30
C ALA A 184 12.08 3.18 14.96
N TYR A 185 12.30 2.57 13.79
CA TYR A 185 11.64 1.31 13.45
C TYR A 185 12.08 0.20 14.41
N SER A 186 11.15 -0.64 14.82
CA SER A 186 11.47 -1.81 15.65
C SER A 186 12.26 -2.86 14.85
N ASP A 187 13.02 -3.71 15.55
CA ASP A 187 13.78 -4.81 14.93
C ASP A 187 12.91 -5.73 14.06
N GLN A 188 11.64 -5.91 14.44
CA GLN A 188 10.67 -6.66 13.66
C GLN A 188 10.36 -5.98 12.32
N VAL A 189 10.16 -4.66 12.32
CA VAL A 189 9.94 -3.87 11.09
C VAL A 189 11.20 -3.86 10.24
N VAL A 190 12.38 -3.67 10.84
CA VAL A 190 13.67 -3.73 10.13
C VAL A 190 13.85 -5.09 9.46
N THR A 191 13.61 -6.18 10.19
CA THR A 191 13.70 -7.55 9.65
C THR A 191 12.72 -7.76 8.50
N TYR A 192 11.47 -7.31 8.66
CA TYR A 192 10.46 -7.39 7.61
C TYR A 192 10.91 -6.64 6.35
N VAL A 193 11.29 -5.38 6.49
CA VAL A 193 11.65 -4.53 5.34
C VAL A 193 12.93 -5.02 4.66
N VAL A 194 14.01 -5.21 5.41
CA VAL A 194 15.34 -5.48 4.85
C VAL A 194 15.43 -6.92 4.34
N ASN A 195 14.89 -7.89 5.07
CA ASN A 195 15.11 -9.32 4.81
C ASN A 195 13.94 -10.03 4.14
N ARG A 196 12.71 -9.50 4.17
CA ARG A 196 11.52 -10.21 3.64
C ARG A 196 10.90 -9.59 2.40
N LEU A 197 11.05 -8.28 2.19
CA LEU A 197 10.52 -7.63 0.99
C LEU A 197 11.42 -7.86 -0.22
N ASP A 198 10.86 -8.37 -1.30
CA ASP A 198 11.54 -8.58 -2.58
C ASP A 198 10.64 -8.15 -3.73
N VAL A 199 11.04 -7.07 -4.40
CA VAL A 199 10.27 -6.43 -5.47
C VAL A 199 10.23 -7.25 -6.76
N ASP A 200 11.25 -8.06 -7.03
CA ASP A 200 11.26 -8.91 -8.23
C ASP A 200 10.36 -10.14 -8.01
N GLU A 201 10.33 -10.69 -6.79
CA GLU A 201 9.33 -11.70 -6.40
C GLU A 201 7.90 -11.14 -6.45
N ASP A 202 7.69 -9.89 -6.00
CA ASP A 202 6.40 -9.19 -6.07
C ASP A 202 5.90 -9.10 -7.52
N ILE A 203 6.74 -8.59 -8.43
CA ILE A 203 6.41 -8.42 -9.85
C ILE A 203 6.15 -9.78 -10.51
N ALA A 204 6.97 -10.79 -10.19
CA ALA A 204 6.76 -12.15 -10.68
C ALA A 204 5.44 -12.73 -10.17
N PHE A 205 5.07 -12.44 -8.92
CA PHE A 205 3.79 -12.86 -8.35
C PHE A 205 2.59 -12.20 -9.03
N LEU A 206 2.64 -10.88 -9.26
CA LEU A 206 1.59 -10.17 -10.02
C LEU A 206 1.41 -10.76 -11.43
N LYS A 207 2.53 -11.09 -12.11
CA LYS A 207 2.51 -11.75 -13.41
C LYS A 207 1.84 -13.13 -13.35
N ARG A 208 2.16 -13.95 -12.34
CA ARG A 208 1.49 -15.25 -12.13
C ARG A 208 -0.02 -15.07 -11.87
N CYS A 209 -0.39 -14.04 -11.12
CA CYS A 209 -1.77 -13.64 -10.84
C CYS A 209 -2.51 -13.04 -12.04
N GLY A 210 -1.87 -12.94 -13.21
CA GLY A 210 -2.51 -12.54 -14.46
C GLY A 210 -2.28 -11.08 -14.87
N TRP A 211 -1.40 -10.34 -14.19
CA TRP A 211 -1.08 -8.96 -14.55
C TRP A 211 0.40 -8.80 -14.91
N VAL A 212 0.68 -8.62 -16.20
CA VAL A 212 1.99 -8.16 -16.67
C VAL A 212 2.09 -6.69 -16.31
N VAL A 213 2.87 -6.40 -15.26
CA VAL A 213 3.01 -5.05 -14.71
C VAL A 213 3.68 -4.15 -15.75
N PRO A 214 3.05 -3.03 -16.16
CA PRO A 214 3.66 -2.06 -17.07
C PRO A 214 4.93 -1.45 -16.46
N ARG A 215 5.88 -1.04 -17.32
CA ARG A 215 7.15 -0.45 -16.86
C ARG A 215 6.94 0.81 -16.01
N GLU A 216 5.91 1.58 -16.33
CA GLU A 216 5.53 2.81 -15.62
C GLU A 216 5.15 2.55 -14.15
N ILE A 217 4.87 1.29 -13.80
CA ILE A 217 4.55 0.84 -12.45
C ILE A 217 5.74 0.08 -11.86
N SER A 218 6.29 -0.89 -12.60
CA SER A 218 7.36 -1.75 -12.08
C SER A 218 8.65 -1.01 -11.80
N VAL A 219 9.04 -0.04 -12.63
CA VAL A 219 10.28 0.71 -12.47
C VAL A 219 10.23 1.61 -11.22
N PRO A 220 9.22 2.49 -11.03
CA PRO A 220 9.10 3.24 -9.78
C PRO A 220 8.98 2.35 -8.55
N TYR A 221 8.28 1.23 -8.66
CA TYR A 221 8.12 0.30 -7.54
C TYR A 221 9.45 -0.30 -7.07
N LYS A 222 10.35 -0.64 -8.00
CA LYS A 222 11.72 -1.07 -7.70
C LYS A 222 12.49 0.02 -6.95
N ILE A 223 12.45 1.26 -7.46
CA ILE A 223 13.12 2.41 -6.84
C ILE A 223 12.61 2.68 -5.43
N PHE A 224 11.29 2.76 -5.24
CA PHE A 224 10.71 3.02 -3.92
C PHE A 224 10.98 1.89 -2.93
N THR A 225 10.90 0.63 -3.37
CA THR A 225 11.20 -0.51 -2.49
C THR A 225 12.67 -0.50 -2.07
N PHE A 226 13.60 -0.28 -3.00
CA PHE A 226 15.02 -0.17 -2.67
C PHE A 226 15.31 1.00 -1.73
N PHE A 227 14.75 2.18 -2.03
CA PHE A 227 14.87 3.36 -1.18
C PHE A 227 14.42 3.10 0.27
N VAL A 228 13.27 2.44 0.46
CA VAL A 228 12.76 2.09 1.80
C VAL A 228 13.67 1.08 2.49
N LYS A 229 14.13 0.05 1.78
CA LYS A 229 15.06 -0.94 2.33
C LYS A 229 16.35 -0.29 2.82
N MET A 230 16.94 0.58 1.99
CA MET A 230 18.17 1.29 2.33
C MET A 230 17.98 2.29 3.48
N GLY A 231 16.89 3.06 3.47
CA GLY A 231 16.60 4.01 4.55
C GLY A 231 16.46 3.32 5.89
N VAL A 232 15.68 2.23 5.94
CA VAL A 232 15.48 1.45 7.18
C VAL A 232 16.78 0.77 7.63
N GLN A 233 17.56 0.22 6.71
CA GLN A 233 18.87 -0.38 7.03
C GLN A 233 19.86 0.64 7.62
N LEU A 234 19.74 1.91 7.24
CA LEU A 234 20.55 3.03 7.74
C LEU A 234 19.91 3.74 8.94
N ASN A 235 18.91 3.15 9.58
CA ASN A 235 18.20 3.70 10.75
C ASN A 235 17.49 5.05 10.50
N LEU A 236 17.16 5.38 9.25
CA LEU A 236 16.30 6.54 8.98
C LEU A 236 14.89 6.25 9.50
N THR A 237 14.30 7.23 10.17
CA THR A 237 12.93 7.21 10.67
C THR A 237 11.94 7.56 9.55
N ALA A 238 10.64 7.36 9.80
CA ALA A 238 9.60 7.74 8.84
C ALA A 238 9.66 9.23 8.48
N ALA A 239 9.97 10.10 9.46
CA ALA A 239 10.12 11.53 9.28
C ALA A 239 11.29 11.90 8.33
N HIS A 240 12.42 11.21 8.44
CA HIS A 240 13.54 11.42 7.50
C HIS A 240 13.17 10.97 6.09
N MET A 241 12.64 9.75 5.96
CA MET A 241 12.34 9.18 4.65
C MET A 241 11.26 9.96 3.89
N VAL A 242 10.23 10.47 4.58
CA VAL A 242 9.15 11.20 3.90
C VAL A 242 9.63 12.53 3.32
N VAL A 243 10.52 13.25 4.00
CA VAL A 243 11.09 14.50 3.48
C VAL A 243 11.89 14.26 2.19
N ILE A 244 12.69 13.19 2.17
CA ILE A 244 13.48 12.77 1.01
C ILE A 244 12.55 12.36 -0.15
N ALA A 245 11.54 11.53 0.13
CA ALA A 245 10.64 10.97 -0.87
C ALA A 245 9.60 11.97 -1.40
N GLN A 246 9.28 13.02 -0.64
CA GLN A 246 8.50 14.17 -1.12
C GLN A 246 9.34 15.17 -1.95
N ASN A 247 10.66 14.96 -2.02
CA ASN A 247 11.62 15.86 -2.67
C ASN A 247 11.60 17.28 -2.04
N ASN A 248 11.44 17.34 -0.71
CA ASN A 248 11.30 18.58 0.06
C ASN A 248 12.53 18.90 0.92
N HIS A 249 13.62 18.14 0.80
CA HIS A 249 14.84 18.42 1.54
C HIS A 249 15.52 19.70 1.04
N LYS A 250 16.03 20.53 1.98
CA LYS A 250 16.68 21.82 1.66
C LYS A 250 17.90 21.64 0.75
N THR A 251 18.70 20.62 1.02
CA THR A 251 19.79 20.21 0.13
C THR A 251 19.23 19.26 -0.91
N GLN A 252 19.11 19.75 -2.15
CA GLN A 252 18.47 19.02 -3.26
C GLN A 252 19.13 17.67 -3.57
N ALA A 253 20.42 17.48 -3.29
CA ALA A 253 21.10 16.21 -3.47
C ALA A 253 20.52 15.07 -2.60
N PHE A 254 19.78 15.41 -1.55
CA PHE A 254 19.08 14.45 -0.69
C PHE A 254 17.60 14.27 -1.04
N ASN A 255 17.13 14.80 -2.18
CA ASN A 255 15.80 14.49 -2.71
C ASN A 255 15.88 13.22 -3.57
N LEU A 256 14.93 12.30 -3.41
CA LEU A 256 14.92 11.01 -4.13
C LEU A 256 15.04 11.18 -5.65
N LEU A 257 14.32 12.15 -6.23
CA LEU A 257 14.36 12.46 -7.66
C LEU A 257 15.78 12.80 -8.15
N ASN A 258 16.59 13.45 -7.30
CA ASN A 258 17.97 13.83 -7.61
C ASN A 258 18.97 12.67 -7.39
N MET A 259 18.51 11.55 -6.83
CA MET A 259 19.29 10.32 -6.68
C MET A 259 19.09 9.35 -7.84
N LEU A 260 18.25 9.67 -8.82
CA LEU A 260 17.95 8.76 -9.92
C LEU A 260 19.04 8.73 -11.00
N GLY A 261 19.08 7.62 -11.73
CA GLY A 261 19.84 7.46 -12.98
C GLY A 261 19.30 8.35 -14.10
N ASP A 262 19.96 8.30 -15.25
CA ASP A 262 19.43 8.93 -16.47
C ASP A 262 18.23 8.10 -16.98
N GLN A 263 17.05 8.73 -17.05
CA GLN A 263 15.80 8.08 -17.45
C GLN A 263 15.74 7.71 -18.94
N THR A 264 16.72 8.14 -19.74
CA THR A 264 16.86 7.74 -21.15
C THR A 264 17.51 6.36 -21.34
N LEU A 265 18.06 5.78 -20.26
CA LEU A 265 18.67 4.47 -20.27
C LEU A 265 17.63 3.35 -20.28
N GLU A 266 18.05 2.16 -20.72
CA GLU A 266 17.30 0.92 -20.54
C GLU A 266 16.91 0.70 -19.07
N ASP A 267 15.70 0.18 -18.83
CA ASP A 267 15.08 0.15 -17.51
C ASP A 267 15.96 -0.51 -16.44
N ASP A 268 16.59 -1.66 -16.74
CA ASP A 268 17.46 -2.36 -15.79
C ASP A 268 18.72 -1.55 -15.45
N VAL A 269 19.29 -0.85 -16.45
CA VAL A 269 20.47 0.01 -16.27
C VAL A 269 20.10 1.27 -15.48
N PHE A 270 18.94 1.86 -15.76
CA PHE A 270 18.40 2.99 -15.01
C PHE A 270 18.18 2.62 -13.54
N VAL A 271 17.54 1.47 -13.27
CA VAL A 271 17.28 0.99 -11.91
C VAL A 271 18.58 0.74 -11.16
N GLN A 272 19.53 0.03 -11.76
CA GLN A 272 20.83 -0.24 -11.12
C GLN A 272 21.57 1.06 -10.75
N LYS A 273 21.71 1.99 -11.69
CA LYS A 273 22.40 3.27 -11.42
C LYS A 273 21.66 4.12 -10.39
N SER A 274 20.33 4.04 -10.35
CA SER A 274 19.55 4.72 -9.33
C SER A 274 19.79 4.10 -7.96
N HIS A 275 19.85 2.76 -7.85
CA HIS A 275 20.16 2.08 -6.59
C HIS A 275 21.53 2.48 -6.04
N GLU A 276 22.58 2.47 -6.87
CA GLU A 276 23.93 2.89 -6.49
C GLU A 276 23.93 4.32 -5.92
N LYS A 277 23.31 5.26 -6.63
CA LYS A 277 23.22 6.67 -6.19
C LYS A 277 22.36 6.86 -4.93
N ILE A 278 21.25 6.13 -4.81
CA ILE A 278 20.38 6.16 -3.62
C ILE A 278 21.18 5.68 -2.40
N GLU A 279 21.90 4.56 -2.53
CA GLU A 279 22.74 4.03 -1.47
C GLU A 279 23.80 5.05 -1.03
N ASP A 280 24.58 5.58 -1.98
CA ASP A 280 25.62 6.57 -1.70
C ASP A 280 25.08 7.81 -0.98
N ARG A 281 23.95 8.33 -1.46
CA ARG A 281 23.35 9.55 -0.90
C ARG A 281 22.70 9.31 0.46
N LEU A 282 22.07 8.16 0.67
CA LEU A 282 21.50 7.82 1.97
C LEU A 282 22.57 7.56 3.03
N ARG A 283 23.72 6.97 2.67
CA ARG A 283 24.87 6.84 3.59
C ARG A 283 25.38 8.21 4.03
N GLN A 284 25.61 9.12 3.07
CA GLN A 284 26.00 10.50 3.37
C GLN A 284 24.95 11.26 4.19
N TYR A 285 23.66 11.00 3.95
CA TYR A 285 22.58 11.58 4.74
C TYR A 285 22.65 11.07 6.19
N SER A 286 22.75 9.75 6.37
CA SER A 286 22.85 9.11 7.68
C SER A 286 24.02 9.66 8.50
N GLU A 287 25.21 9.76 7.92
CA GLU A 287 26.41 10.28 8.61
C GLU A 287 26.28 11.74 9.06
N ARG A 288 25.41 12.50 8.40
CA ARG A 288 25.27 13.94 8.63
C ARG A 288 24.12 14.30 9.57
N PHE A 289 23.05 13.51 9.57
CA PHE A 289 21.79 13.86 10.23
C PHE A 289 21.35 12.88 11.32
N LEU A 290 21.99 11.71 11.43
CA LEU A 290 21.82 10.77 12.53
C LEU A 290 23.06 10.79 13.43
#